data_AF-A0A6G0ZIY1-F1
#
_entry.id   AF-A0A6G0ZIY1-F1
#
_cell.length_a   1.000
_cell.length_b   1.000
_cell.length_c   1.000
_cell.angle_alpha   90.00
_cell.angle_beta   90.00
_cell.angle_gamma   90.00
#
_symmetry.space_group_name_H-M   'P 1'
#
loop_
_entity.id
_entity.type
_entity.pdbx_description
1 polymer ?
#
loop_
_entity_poly.entity_id
_entity_poly.type
_entity_poly.pdbx_seq_one_letter_code
_entity_poly.pdbx_strand_id
1 'polypeptide(L)'
;MTKDIDDSSISCTPGYMDPSSFIKKVTVKATFDYEGRQDDELSFCKHAVITNVVKQDSGWWRGDYGGKRQHWFPSNHVEELQEAHIEKSDSGSTESMFLGNSQKGSLDLTGALVEIGKLNQLKLEWMIKIQTSNACTPFVVGAVSREQAEEWRNLIIETAHNASARETENKKMERQLKIAKEISDLIIYCRSVAFCLETQRERGFVHNEMSSFPENKAEKLMCHQESVFFFRYHQIQFSRVFPKGQRIDSSNYSPIAIWNTGCQMAALNYQSPDKAMQLNQAKFRLNGGCGYVLKPDYMLDESDKLSTNWMEETLSITICIIAGRHVGRPGRNGISNPFVIVEVYGAEYDSGLKLNTRTIPDNGFNPIWNETSEFEIANPAVAFIRFVVNDEDMFGDSNFIGQGTYPIISLRSGYRSIPLKNGYSEDIPLASLLLHITIRSNTVSKTNNNFFFKSLS
;
A
#
# COMPACT_ATOMS: atom_id res chain seq x y z
N MET A 1 12.91 56.75 -1.86
CA MET A 1 14.05 55.89 -1.47
C MET A 1 13.48 54.99 -0.39
N THR A 2 13.24 53.70 -0.59
CA THR A 2 14.02 52.64 -1.25
C THR A 2 13.06 51.58 -1.83
N LYS A 3 13.52 50.86 -2.86
CA LYS A 3 12.83 49.76 -3.56
C LYS A 3 12.85 48.46 -2.73
N ASP A 4 11.91 47.56 -3.08
CA ASP A 4 12.06 46.12 -3.45
C ASP A 4 10.83 45.32 -2.97
N ILE A 5 9.84 45.03 -3.84
CA ILE A 5 9.61 43.85 -4.72
C ILE A 5 9.07 42.58 -3.99
N ASP A 6 7.74 42.43 -4.13
CA ASP A 6 6.95 41.31 -4.68
C ASP A 6 6.61 40.00 -3.94
N ASP A 7 5.45 39.48 -4.38
CA ASP A 7 4.82 38.15 -4.20
C ASP A 7 3.99 37.85 -2.94
N SER A 8 2.67 38.05 -3.06
CA SER A 8 1.69 37.02 -2.67
C SER A 8 0.28 37.38 -3.16
N SER A 9 -0.13 36.68 -4.20
CA SER A 9 -1.52 36.53 -4.60
C SER A 9 -2.28 35.74 -3.52
N ILE A 10 -3.50 36.19 -3.16
CA ILE A 10 -4.72 35.39 -2.86
C ILE A 10 -5.87 36.33 -2.48
N SER A 11 -7.06 35.97 -2.97
CA SER A 11 -8.41 36.46 -2.64
C SER A 11 -8.97 37.66 -3.44
N CYS A 12 -9.59 37.34 -4.58
CA CYS A 12 -10.84 37.98 -4.95
C CYS A 12 -11.74 36.95 -5.66
N THR A 13 -12.91 36.73 -5.07
CA THR A 13 -14.01 35.90 -5.56
C THR A 13 -14.52 36.42 -6.91
N PRO A 14 -14.62 35.59 -7.97
CA PRO A 14 -15.49 35.89 -9.11
C PRO A 14 -16.86 35.26 -8.81
N GLY A 15 -17.96 36.01 -8.77
CA GLY A 15 -18.52 36.65 -9.96
C GLY A 15 -19.70 35.80 -10.43
N TYR A 16 -20.91 36.30 -10.23
CA TYR A 16 -22.22 35.68 -10.54
C TYR A 16 -22.22 35.03 -11.94
N MET A 17 -22.39 33.70 -12.02
CA MET A 17 -22.52 32.97 -13.27
C MET A 17 -23.98 32.96 -13.76
N ASP A 18 -24.15 33.15 -15.07
CA ASP A 18 -25.43 33.13 -15.78
C ASP A 18 -26.14 31.76 -15.63
N PRO A 19 -27.36 31.68 -15.07
CA PRO A 19 -28.10 30.45 -14.83
C PRO A 19 -28.46 29.64 -16.10
N SER A 20 -28.35 30.22 -17.30
CA SER A 20 -28.61 29.51 -18.57
C SER A 20 -27.54 28.45 -18.93
N SER A 21 -26.38 28.49 -18.28
CA SER A 21 -25.24 27.62 -18.59
C SER A 21 -25.41 26.16 -18.15
N PHE A 22 -26.51 25.81 -17.45
CA PHE A 22 -26.78 24.49 -16.89
C PHE A 22 -27.99 23.74 -17.48
N ILE A 23 -28.51 24.13 -18.65
CA ILE A 23 -29.58 23.34 -19.28
C ILE A 23 -28.97 22.05 -19.86
N LYS A 24 -29.13 20.93 -19.15
CA LYS A 24 -28.80 19.58 -19.62
C LYS A 24 -29.44 19.35 -20.98
N LYS A 25 -28.62 19.09 -22.01
CA LYS A 25 -29.09 18.79 -23.37
C LYS A 25 -29.43 17.32 -23.47
N VAL A 26 -30.72 16.99 -23.37
CA VAL A 26 -31.20 15.61 -23.48
C VAL A 26 -30.97 15.09 -24.89
N THR A 27 -30.45 13.86 -25.01
CA THR A 27 -30.28 13.14 -26.27
C THR A 27 -30.98 11.79 -26.19
N VAL A 28 -31.67 11.41 -27.26
CA VAL A 28 -32.48 10.17 -27.31
C VAL A 28 -32.16 9.36 -28.55
N LYS A 29 -32.38 8.05 -28.49
CA LYS A 29 -32.22 7.12 -29.61
C LYS A 29 -33.59 6.56 -30.01
N ALA A 30 -33.91 6.61 -31.31
CA ALA A 30 -35.14 6.04 -31.84
C ALA A 30 -35.15 4.51 -31.67
N THR A 31 -36.22 3.97 -31.11
CA THR A 31 -36.45 2.53 -30.94
C THR A 31 -37.25 1.93 -32.11
N PHE A 32 -37.95 2.78 -32.87
CA PHE A 32 -38.73 2.44 -34.06
C PHE A 32 -38.53 3.49 -35.17
N ASP A 33 -38.87 3.13 -36.41
CA ASP A 33 -38.98 4.09 -37.51
C ASP A 33 -40.20 5.00 -37.27
N TYR A 34 -40.09 6.28 -37.63
CA TYR A 34 -41.20 7.24 -37.57
C TYR A 34 -41.17 8.15 -38.79
N GLU A 35 -42.31 8.30 -39.44
CA GLU A 35 -42.48 9.20 -40.58
C GLU A 35 -43.43 10.33 -40.17
N GLY A 36 -42.90 11.55 -40.15
CA GLY A 36 -43.64 12.75 -39.77
C GLY A 36 -44.81 12.99 -40.71
N ARG A 37 -45.99 13.21 -40.14
CA ARG A 37 -47.23 13.43 -40.89
C ARG A 37 -47.51 14.90 -41.16
N GLN A 38 -46.86 15.78 -40.41
CA GLN A 38 -46.96 17.23 -40.53
C GLN A 38 -45.58 17.83 -40.79
N ASP A 39 -45.54 19.02 -41.37
CA ASP A 39 -44.29 19.66 -41.79
C ASP A 39 -43.36 19.97 -40.60
N ASP A 40 -43.95 20.20 -39.42
CA ASP A 40 -43.28 20.47 -38.15
C ASP A 40 -42.89 19.20 -37.37
N GLU A 41 -43.11 18.01 -37.95
CA GLU A 41 -42.66 16.72 -37.40
C GLU A 41 -41.31 16.27 -38.01
N LEU A 42 -40.54 15.52 -37.22
CA LEU A 42 -39.35 14.81 -37.68
C LEU A 42 -39.75 13.48 -38.35
N SER A 43 -39.00 13.10 -39.38
CA SER A 43 -38.98 11.72 -39.90
C SER A 43 -37.60 11.12 -39.62
N PHE A 44 -37.57 9.92 -39.05
CA PHE A 44 -36.34 9.26 -38.63
C PHE A 44 -36.47 7.72 -38.68
N CYS A 45 -35.38 7.04 -38.94
CA CYS A 45 -35.32 5.58 -38.86
C CYS A 45 -34.99 5.11 -37.44
N LYS A 46 -35.31 3.85 -37.15
CA LYS A 46 -34.90 3.13 -35.95
C LYS A 46 -33.39 3.26 -35.77
N HIS A 47 -32.98 3.57 -34.54
CA HIS A 47 -31.62 3.87 -34.12
C HIS A 47 -31.07 5.26 -34.48
N ALA A 48 -31.88 6.13 -35.09
CA ALA A 48 -31.56 7.56 -35.22
C ALA A 48 -31.30 8.21 -33.86
N VAL A 49 -30.31 9.10 -33.79
CA VAL A 49 -29.99 9.87 -32.57
C VAL A 49 -30.52 11.29 -32.72
N ILE A 50 -31.44 11.67 -31.85
CA ILE A 50 -32.09 12.98 -31.83
C ILE A 50 -31.50 13.80 -30.68
N THR A 51 -31.00 14.99 -30.98
CA THR A 51 -30.24 15.84 -30.04
C THR A 51 -31.01 17.10 -29.66
N ASN A 52 -30.56 17.81 -28.61
CA ASN A 52 -31.19 19.03 -28.09
C ASN A 52 -32.68 18.83 -27.77
N VAL A 53 -33.01 17.69 -27.13
CA VAL A 53 -34.39 17.29 -26.89
C VAL A 53 -35.02 18.13 -25.79
N VAL A 54 -36.17 18.73 -26.10
CA VAL A 54 -37.03 19.44 -25.15
C VAL A 54 -38.24 18.54 -24.85
N LYS A 55 -38.28 18.02 -23.62
CA LYS A 55 -39.39 17.17 -23.15
C LYS A 55 -40.62 18.00 -22.84
N GLN A 56 -41.79 17.42 -23.11
CA GLN A 56 -43.09 17.96 -22.72
C GLN A 56 -43.99 16.82 -22.24
N ASP A 57 -44.93 17.14 -21.37
CA ASP A 57 -45.82 16.15 -20.73
C ASP A 57 -46.94 15.64 -21.66
N SER A 58 -47.04 16.20 -22.88
CA SER A 58 -48.06 15.88 -23.87
C SER A 58 -47.79 14.61 -24.70
N GLY A 59 -46.72 13.87 -24.40
CA GLY A 59 -46.29 12.67 -25.16
C GLY A 59 -45.58 12.97 -26.48
N TRP A 60 -45.34 14.25 -26.78
CA TRP A 60 -44.60 14.72 -27.95
C TRP A 60 -43.43 15.60 -27.51
N TRP A 61 -42.24 15.30 -28.02
CA TRP A 61 -41.02 16.02 -27.70
C TRP A 61 -40.50 16.76 -28.93
N ARG A 62 -39.65 17.76 -28.72
CA ARG A 62 -38.97 18.48 -29.81
C ARG A 62 -37.49 18.20 -29.81
N GLY A 63 -36.87 18.12 -30.99
CA GLY A 63 -35.45 17.87 -31.10
C GLY A 63 -34.91 18.10 -32.50
N ASP A 64 -33.61 17.87 -32.65
CA ASP A 64 -32.86 18.15 -33.88
C ASP A 64 -32.42 16.84 -34.54
N TYR A 65 -32.78 16.64 -35.80
CA TYR A 65 -32.40 15.48 -36.61
C TYR A 65 -32.54 15.77 -38.12
N GLY A 66 -31.65 15.20 -38.95
CA GLY A 66 -31.76 15.27 -40.41
C GLY A 66 -31.76 16.68 -41.00
N GLY A 67 -31.10 17.66 -40.33
CA GLY A 67 -31.07 19.07 -40.75
C GLY A 67 -32.27 19.90 -40.28
N LYS A 68 -33.33 19.28 -39.75
CA LYS A 68 -34.46 19.96 -39.10
C LYS A 68 -34.14 20.21 -37.62
N ARG A 69 -34.52 21.39 -37.11
CA ARG A 69 -34.27 21.80 -35.71
C ARG A 69 -35.58 22.03 -34.96
N GLN A 70 -35.66 21.55 -33.72
CA GLN A 70 -36.80 21.69 -32.82
C GLN A 70 -38.14 21.28 -33.45
N HIS A 71 -38.14 20.18 -34.20
CA HIS A 71 -39.35 19.59 -34.77
C HIS A 71 -39.88 18.48 -33.86
N TRP A 72 -41.18 18.20 -33.98
CA TRP A 72 -41.90 17.30 -33.10
C TRP A 72 -41.68 15.82 -33.44
N PHE A 73 -41.67 15.00 -32.40
CA PHE A 73 -41.69 13.55 -32.52
C PHE A 73 -42.34 12.90 -31.29
N PRO A 74 -42.94 11.71 -31.44
CA PRO A 74 -43.62 11.05 -30.34
C PRO A 74 -42.61 10.45 -29.35
N SER A 75 -42.76 10.74 -28.06
CA SER A 75 -41.79 10.38 -27.01
C SER A 75 -41.69 8.87 -26.77
N ASN A 76 -42.72 8.10 -27.14
CA ASN A 76 -42.75 6.64 -27.02
C ASN A 76 -41.97 5.90 -28.13
N HIS A 77 -41.50 6.60 -29.16
CA HIS A 77 -40.68 6.02 -30.24
C HIS A 77 -39.17 6.17 -30.00
N VAL A 78 -38.80 6.66 -28.82
CA VAL A 78 -37.41 6.93 -28.46
C VAL A 78 -37.10 6.43 -27.05
N GLU A 79 -35.84 6.15 -26.80
CA GLU A 79 -35.30 5.84 -25.48
C GLU A 79 -34.21 6.86 -25.14
N GLU A 80 -34.21 7.38 -23.92
CA GLU A 80 -33.18 8.30 -23.47
C GLU A 80 -31.83 7.60 -23.42
N LEU A 81 -30.85 8.17 -24.13
CA LEU A 81 -29.48 7.76 -23.94
C LEU A 81 -29.03 8.37 -22.62
N GLN A 82 -28.88 7.54 -21.59
CA GLN A 82 -28.10 7.95 -20.42
C GLN A 82 -26.72 8.34 -20.94
N GLU A 83 -26.28 9.56 -20.63
CA GLU A 83 -24.91 9.99 -20.90
C GLU A 83 -23.98 9.02 -20.17
N ALA A 84 -23.47 8.02 -20.88
CA ALA A 84 -22.20 7.42 -20.54
C ALA A 84 -21.22 8.61 -20.55
N HIS A 85 -20.81 9.01 -19.35
CA HIS A 85 -19.93 10.12 -19.06
C HIS A 85 -18.99 10.40 -20.22
N ILE A 86 -19.21 11.53 -20.92
CA ILE A 86 -18.10 12.21 -21.56
C ILE A 86 -17.26 12.69 -20.38
N GLU A 87 -16.32 11.87 -19.96
CA GLU A 87 -15.29 12.24 -19.02
C GLU A 87 -14.61 13.49 -19.59
N LYS A 88 -14.88 14.65 -18.99
CA LYS A 88 -13.77 15.54 -18.68
C LYS A 88 -12.89 14.72 -17.75
N SER A 89 -11.82 14.16 -18.28
CA SER A 89 -10.73 13.59 -17.49
C SER A 89 -10.06 14.71 -16.71
N ASP A 90 -10.64 15.07 -15.58
CA ASP A 90 -10.02 15.96 -14.61
C ASP A 90 -9.75 15.18 -13.33
N SER A 91 -8.79 14.25 -13.42
CA SER A 91 -7.94 13.78 -12.31
C SER A 91 -6.91 12.73 -12.79
N GLY A 92 -6.33 12.90 -13.99
CA GLY A 92 -5.12 12.18 -14.40
C GLY A 92 -3.92 13.02 -14.02
N SER A 93 -2.94 12.45 -13.32
CA SER A 93 -1.69 13.14 -12.99
C SER A 93 -1.08 13.79 -14.24
N THR A 94 -0.62 15.03 -14.10
CA THR A 94 0.01 15.86 -15.13
C THR A 94 1.18 15.16 -15.85
N GLU A 95 1.68 14.06 -15.29
CA GLU A 95 2.74 13.20 -15.86
C GLU A 95 2.28 12.31 -17.04
N SER A 96 0.97 12.15 -17.27
CA SER A 96 0.44 11.29 -18.35
C SER A 96 0.22 12.01 -19.70
N MET A 97 0.33 13.33 -19.75
CA MET A 97 0.13 14.12 -20.98
C MET A 97 1.45 14.29 -21.74
N PHE A 98 1.69 13.47 -22.76
CA PHE A 98 2.92 13.50 -23.58
C PHE A 98 3.21 14.88 -24.20
N LEU A 99 2.19 15.70 -24.44
CA LEU A 99 2.33 17.06 -24.99
C LEU A 99 2.05 18.19 -23.95
N GLY A 100 1.94 17.84 -22.66
CA GLY A 100 1.64 18.79 -21.57
C GLY A 100 0.42 19.66 -21.88
N ASN A 101 0.49 20.96 -21.53
CA ASN A 101 -0.59 21.94 -21.78
C ASN A 101 -0.93 22.14 -23.27
N SER A 102 -0.13 21.62 -24.21
CA SER A 102 -0.40 21.68 -25.65
C SER A 102 -1.25 20.50 -26.15
N GLN A 103 -1.50 19.49 -25.32
CA GLN A 103 -2.34 18.34 -25.67
C GLN A 103 -3.82 18.77 -25.77
N LYS A 104 -4.36 18.74 -26.99
CA LYS A 104 -5.78 19.11 -27.24
C LYS A 104 -6.74 17.92 -27.26
N GLY A 105 -6.22 16.71 -27.24
CA GLY A 105 -7.02 15.48 -27.28
C GLY A 105 -6.15 14.24 -27.46
N SER A 106 -6.80 13.08 -27.47
CA SER A 106 -6.21 11.77 -27.70
C SER A 106 -7.11 10.96 -28.62
N LEU A 107 -6.52 10.08 -29.43
CA LEU A 107 -7.24 9.19 -30.33
C LEU A 107 -6.81 7.75 -30.05
N ASP A 108 -7.77 6.88 -29.73
CA ASP A 108 -7.53 5.44 -29.65
C ASP A 108 -7.46 4.84 -31.06
N LEU A 109 -6.30 4.30 -31.42
CA LEU A 109 -6.04 3.73 -32.73
C LEU A 109 -6.38 2.24 -32.83
N THR A 110 -6.86 1.61 -31.75
CA THR A 110 -7.20 0.19 -31.75
C THR A 110 -8.26 -0.09 -32.83
N GLY A 111 -7.95 -1.00 -33.76
CA GLY A 111 -8.81 -1.33 -34.90
C GLY A 111 -9.05 -0.20 -35.92
N ALA A 112 -8.26 0.88 -35.91
CA ALA A 112 -8.47 2.02 -36.80
C ALA A 112 -8.20 1.68 -38.28
N LEU A 113 -9.07 2.21 -39.15
CA LEU A 113 -8.92 2.16 -40.60
C LEU A 113 -8.42 3.52 -41.11
N VAL A 114 -7.45 3.50 -42.03
CA VAL A 114 -6.82 4.73 -42.54
C VAL A 114 -6.87 4.78 -44.06
N GLU A 115 -7.54 5.80 -44.58
CA GLU A 115 -7.64 6.09 -46.01
C GLU A 115 -6.93 7.41 -46.34
N ILE A 116 -6.36 7.50 -47.55
CA ILE A 116 -5.81 8.76 -48.07
C ILE A 116 -6.63 9.26 -49.25
N GLY A 117 -6.81 10.57 -49.34
CA GLY A 117 -7.52 11.24 -50.44
C GLY A 117 -6.83 12.54 -50.85
N LYS A 118 -7.30 13.15 -51.95
CA LYS A 118 -6.84 14.48 -52.37
C LYS A 118 -7.74 15.59 -51.83
N LEU A 119 -7.11 16.68 -51.39
CA LEU A 119 -7.74 17.94 -51.00
C LEU A 119 -7.44 18.99 -52.07
N ASN A 120 -8.47 19.69 -52.54
CA ASN A 120 -8.31 20.83 -53.46
C ASN A 120 -8.03 22.14 -52.68
N GLN A 121 -7.03 22.13 -51.79
CA GLN A 121 -6.62 23.31 -51.02
C GLN A 121 -5.15 23.67 -51.28
N LEU A 122 -4.87 24.97 -51.44
CA LEU A 122 -3.57 25.53 -51.87
C LEU A 122 -2.34 25.22 -50.98
N LYS A 123 -2.53 24.65 -49.78
CA LYS A 123 -1.43 24.35 -48.83
C LYS A 123 -1.42 22.92 -48.28
N LEU A 124 -2.50 22.17 -48.43
CA LEU A 124 -2.67 20.80 -47.93
C LEU A 124 -3.33 20.01 -49.05
N GLU A 125 -2.53 19.34 -49.86
CA GLU A 125 -2.99 18.66 -51.07
C GLU A 125 -3.57 17.27 -50.79
N TRP A 126 -3.26 16.69 -49.63
CA TRP A 126 -3.64 15.33 -49.27
C TRP A 126 -4.38 15.30 -47.94
N MET A 127 -5.33 14.38 -47.81
CA MET A 127 -6.05 14.11 -46.57
C MET A 127 -5.76 12.69 -46.11
N ILE A 128 -5.61 12.52 -44.80
CA ILE A 128 -5.55 11.24 -44.10
C ILE A 128 -6.82 11.15 -43.27
N LYS A 129 -7.64 10.15 -43.55
CA LYS A 129 -8.93 9.91 -42.91
C LYS A 129 -8.79 8.69 -42.01
N ILE A 130 -8.91 8.91 -40.70
CA ILE A 130 -8.75 7.90 -39.66
C ILE A 130 -10.12 7.58 -39.08
N GLN A 131 -10.61 6.36 -39.31
CA GLN A 131 -11.86 5.86 -38.78
C GLN A 131 -11.55 4.88 -37.65
N THR A 132 -11.93 5.22 -36.41
CA THR A 132 -11.78 4.32 -35.26
C THR A 132 -13.09 3.56 -35.03
N SER A 133 -13.04 2.42 -34.34
CA SER A 133 -14.22 1.60 -34.05
C SER A 133 -15.27 2.33 -33.19
N ASN A 134 -14.82 3.33 -32.44
CA ASN A 134 -15.63 3.98 -31.40
C ASN A 134 -16.13 5.38 -31.86
N ALA A 135 -15.63 5.90 -32.99
CA ALA A 135 -15.97 7.23 -33.48
C ALA A 135 -17.06 7.19 -34.56
N CYS A 136 -18.13 7.97 -34.37
CA CYS A 136 -19.19 8.13 -35.38
C CYS A 136 -18.72 8.92 -36.62
N THR A 137 -17.67 9.73 -36.48
CA THR A 137 -17.11 10.52 -37.57
C THR A 137 -15.61 10.28 -37.68
N PRO A 138 -15.07 10.09 -38.90
CA PRO A 138 -13.65 9.90 -39.11
C PRO A 138 -12.88 11.18 -38.78
N PHE A 139 -11.73 11.03 -38.13
CA PHE A 139 -10.81 12.12 -37.89
C PHE A 139 -9.99 12.39 -39.16
N VAL A 140 -9.97 13.64 -39.62
CA VAL A 140 -9.35 14.01 -40.90
C VAL A 140 -8.17 14.94 -40.64
N VAL A 141 -7.02 14.60 -41.20
CA VAL A 141 -5.78 15.39 -41.11
C VAL A 141 -5.29 15.74 -42.52
N GLY A 142 -4.85 16.97 -42.73
CA GLY A 142 -4.23 17.38 -44.00
C GLY A 142 -2.72 17.14 -44.01
N ALA A 143 -2.17 16.77 -45.16
CA ALA A 143 -0.74 16.61 -45.41
C ALA A 143 -0.31 17.45 -46.63
N VAL A 144 0.94 17.92 -46.62
CA VAL A 144 1.45 18.81 -47.68
C VAL A 144 1.81 18.05 -48.96
N SER A 145 2.17 16.76 -48.85
CA SER A 145 2.55 15.92 -49.98
C SER A 145 1.98 14.51 -49.83
N ARG A 146 2.00 13.77 -50.94
CA ARG A 146 1.52 12.38 -50.96
C ARG A 146 2.40 11.48 -50.09
N GLU A 147 3.71 11.70 -50.16
CA GLU A 147 4.73 10.92 -49.48
C GLU A 147 4.53 11.04 -47.96
N GLN A 148 4.30 12.27 -47.46
CA GLN A 148 3.99 12.50 -46.06
C GLN A 148 2.67 11.83 -45.64
N ALA A 149 1.64 11.89 -46.49
CA ALA A 149 0.37 11.22 -46.22
C ALA A 149 0.51 9.69 -46.14
N GLU A 150 1.31 9.10 -47.03
CA GLU A 150 1.60 7.66 -47.05
C GLU A 150 2.45 7.22 -45.86
N GLU A 151 3.45 8.01 -45.45
CA GLU A 151 4.27 7.76 -44.26
C GLU A 151 3.41 7.72 -42.98
N TRP A 152 2.62 8.77 -42.74
CA TRP A 152 1.72 8.83 -41.58
C TRP A 152 0.68 7.72 -41.62
N ARG A 153 0.10 7.42 -42.79
CA ARG A 153 -0.84 6.30 -42.95
C ARG A 153 -0.21 4.99 -42.49
N ASN A 154 1.00 4.68 -42.95
CA ASN A 154 1.67 3.42 -42.63
C ASN A 154 1.96 3.32 -41.12
N LEU A 155 2.46 4.40 -40.50
CA LEU A 155 2.71 4.46 -39.06
C LEU A 155 1.43 4.27 -38.23
N ILE A 156 0.33 4.90 -38.63
CA ILE A 156 -0.96 4.77 -37.94
C ILE A 156 -1.51 3.34 -38.08
N ILE A 157 -1.43 2.74 -39.28
CA ILE A 157 -1.87 1.36 -39.52
C ILE A 157 -1.04 0.37 -38.69
N GLU A 158 0.29 0.51 -38.68
CA GLU A 158 1.17 -0.35 -37.89
C GLU A 158 0.86 -0.22 -36.39
N THR A 159 0.67 1.00 -35.90
CA THR A 159 0.30 1.28 -34.52
C THR A 159 -1.06 0.66 -34.16
N ALA A 160 -2.06 0.79 -35.05
CA ALA A 160 -3.40 0.20 -34.88
C ALA A 160 -3.34 -1.34 -34.84
N HIS A 161 -2.52 -1.96 -35.68
CA HIS A 161 -2.29 -3.40 -35.67
C HIS A 161 -1.62 -3.86 -34.36
N ASN A 162 -0.57 -3.17 -33.92
CA ASN A 162 0.13 -3.48 -32.67
C ASN A 162 -0.79 -3.31 -31.45
N ALA A 163 -1.60 -2.25 -31.43
CA ALA A 163 -2.59 -2.01 -30.37
C ALA A 163 -3.66 -3.12 -30.33
N SER A 164 -4.22 -3.49 -31.48
CA SER A 164 -5.21 -4.59 -31.60
C SER A 164 -4.63 -5.94 -31.18
N ALA A 165 -3.38 -6.22 -31.56
CA ALA A 165 -2.69 -7.45 -31.17
C ALA A 165 -2.50 -7.52 -29.65
N ARG A 166 -2.04 -6.43 -29.03
CA ARG A 166 -1.93 -6.31 -27.56
C ARG A 166 -3.27 -6.45 -26.87
N GLU A 167 -4.33 -5.82 -27.39
CA GLU A 167 -5.68 -5.94 -26.82
C GLU A 167 -6.19 -7.38 -26.88
N THR A 168 -5.94 -8.08 -28.00
CA THR A 168 -6.30 -9.49 -28.15
C THR A 168 -5.52 -10.37 -27.17
N GLU A 169 -4.23 -10.10 -26.98
CA GLU A 169 -3.40 -10.80 -26.01
C GLU A 169 -3.87 -10.54 -24.58
N ASN A 170 -4.16 -9.29 -24.23
CA ASN A 170 -4.73 -8.91 -22.94
C ASN A 170 -6.05 -9.65 -22.68
N LYS A 171 -7.00 -9.64 -23.64
CA LYS A 171 -8.26 -10.40 -23.53
C LYS A 171 -8.04 -11.90 -23.34
N LYS A 172 -6.98 -12.46 -23.93
CA LYS A 172 -6.60 -13.87 -23.70
C LYS A 172 -6.08 -14.07 -22.27
N MET A 173 -5.18 -13.21 -21.80
CA MET A 173 -4.64 -13.28 -20.44
C MET A 173 -5.72 -13.08 -19.38
N GLU A 174 -6.61 -12.11 -19.57
CA GLU A 174 -7.76 -11.86 -18.68
C GLU A 174 -8.64 -13.11 -18.55
N ARG A 175 -8.95 -13.77 -19.67
CA ARG A 175 -9.74 -15.01 -19.67
C ARG A 175 -9.02 -16.17 -19.00
N GLN A 176 -7.71 -16.30 -19.22
CA GLN A 176 -6.90 -17.38 -18.65
C GLN A 176 -6.70 -17.22 -17.14
N LEU A 177 -6.34 -16.01 -16.70
CA LEU A 177 -6.02 -15.71 -15.30
C LEU A 177 -7.25 -15.29 -14.49
N LYS A 178 -8.36 -14.94 -15.16
CA LYS A 178 -9.57 -14.36 -14.56
C LYS A 178 -9.28 -13.07 -13.78
N ILE A 179 -8.36 -12.27 -14.29
CA ILE A 179 -7.96 -10.97 -13.73
C ILE A 179 -8.30 -9.90 -14.75
N ALA A 180 -9.09 -8.90 -14.34
CA ALA A 180 -9.40 -7.75 -15.18
C ALA A 180 -8.16 -6.87 -15.36
N LYS A 181 -7.91 -6.38 -16.57
CA LYS A 181 -6.75 -5.54 -16.89
C LYS A 181 -6.70 -4.29 -16.02
N GLU A 182 -7.83 -3.66 -15.73
CA GLU A 182 -7.90 -2.44 -14.93
C GLU A 182 -7.35 -2.63 -13.52
N ILE A 183 -7.52 -3.83 -12.92
CA ILE A 183 -6.93 -4.17 -11.63
C ILE A 183 -5.45 -4.53 -11.79
N SER A 184 -5.10 -5.25 -12.86
CA SER A 184 -3.71 -5.63 -13.14
C SER A 184 -2.81 -4.42 -13.36
N ASP A 185 -3.31 -3.38 -14.03
CA ASP A 185 -2.57 -2.15 -14.35
C ASP A 185 -2.22 -1.34 -13.08
N LEU A 186 -2.92 -1.57 -11.95
CA LEU A 186 -2.60 -0.95 -10.65
C LEU A 186 -1.40 -1.61 -9.94
N ILE A 187 -0.95 -2.78 -10.40
CA ILE A 187 0.12 -3.55 -9.75
C ILE A 187 1.48 -3.17 -10.33
N ILE A 188 2.15 -2.22 -9.66
CA ILE A 188 3.45 -1.69 -10.12
C ILE A 188 4.64 -2.38 -9.42
N TYR A 189 4.69 -2.30 -8.09
CA TYR A 189 5.87 -2.70 -7.30
C TYR A 189 5.74 -4.03 -6.56
N CYS A 190 4.50 -4.47 -6.32
CA CYS A 190 4.20 -5.67 -5.54
C CYS A 190 3.55 -6.74 -6.41
N ARG A 191 4.21 -7.12 -7.52
CA ARG A 191 3.70 -8.18 -8.39
C ARG A 191 3.79 -9.52 -7.69
N SER A 192 2.63 -10.07 -7.31
CA SER A 192 2.56 -11.37 -6.68
C SER A 192 2.96 -12.47 -7.65
N VAL A 193 4.03 -13.21 -7.32
CA VAL A 193 4.52 -14.35 -8.09
C VAL A 193 4.60 -15.61 -7.23
N ALA A 194 4.47 -16.76 -7.87
CA ALA A 194 4.70 -18.03 -7.20
C ALA A 194 6.19 -18.20 -6.91
N PHE A 195 6.55 -18.45 -5.65
CA PHE A 195 7.94 -18.67 -5.29
C PHE A 195 8.44 -20.02 -5.82
N CYS A 196 9.53 -19.99 -6.59
CA CYS A 196 10.29 -21.16 -7.01
C CYS A 196 11.79 -20.89 -6.79
N LEU A 197 12.43 -21.67 -5.91
CA LEU A 197 13.82 -21.47 -5.52
C LEU A 197 14.79 -21.61 -6.70
N GLU A 198 14.57 -22.61 -7.55
CA GLU A 198 15.41 -22.86 -8.73
C GLU A 198 15.33 -21.69 -9.72
N THR A 199 14.12 -21.22 -10.01
CA THR A 199 13.91 -20.06 -10.90
C THR A 199 14.58 -18.79 -10.38
N GLN A 200 14.54 -18.56 -9.06
CA GLN A 200 15.19 -17.40 -8.45
C GLN A 200 16.73 -17.51 -8.49
N ARG A 201 17.29 -18.71 -8.41
CA ARG A 201 18.74 -18.95 -8.57
C ARG A 201 19.19 -18.75 -10.02
N GLU A 202 18.37 -19.14 -11.00
CA GLU A 202 18.70 -19.02 -12.41
C GLU A 202 18.53 -17.59 -12.96
N ARG A 203 17.42 -16.93 -12.61
CA ARG A 203 17.06 -15.61 -13.16
C ARG A 203 17.52 -14.43 -12.31
N GLY A 204 17.91 -14.69 -11.06
CA GLY A 204 18.15 -13.66 -10.07
C GLY A 204 16.86 -13.07 -9.50
N PHE A 205 17.03 -12.01 -8.71
CA PHE A 205 15.95 -11.38 -7.97
C PHE A 205 15.38 -10.17 -8.72
N VAL A 206 14.05 -10.02 -8.70
CA VAL A 206 13.33 -8.98 -9.44
C VAL A 206 12.61 -8.06 -8.45
N HIS A 207 13.08 -6.82 -8.32
CA HIS A 207 12.68 -5.91 -7.24
C HIS A 207 11.18 -5.56 -7.18
N ASN A 208 10.45 -5.66 -8.29
CA ASN A 208 9.01 -5.39 -8.36
C ASN A 208 8.14 -6.67 -8.24
N GLU A 209 8.75 -7.79 -7.90
CA GLU A 209 8.07 -9.04 -7.60
C GLU A 209 8.13 -9.37 -6.12
N MET A 210 7.06 -9.98 -5.61
CA MET A 210 7.00 -10.47 -4.24
C MET A 210 6.34 -11.84 -4.15
N SER A 211 6.71 -12.61 -3.12
CA SER A 211 6.16 -13.93 -2.85
C SER A 211 5.48 -14.01 -1.49
N SER A 212 4.43 -14.82 -1.38
CA SER A 212 3.72 -15.05 -0.11
C SER A 212 3.91 -16.46 0.41
N PHE A 213 4.07 -16.61 1.73
CA PHE A 213 4.38 -17.87 2.38
C PHE A 213 3.51 -18.08 3.63
N PRO A 214 2.87 -19.25 3.78
CA PRO A 214 2.31 -19.66 5.07
C PRO A 214 3.41 -19.81 6.13
N GLU A 215 3.12 -19.54 7.40
CA GLU A 215 4.10 -19.55 8.51
C GLU A 215 4.99 -20.80 8.54
N ASN A 216 4.43 -21.99 8.32
CA ASN A 216 5.16 -23.26 8.38
C ASN A 216 6.13 -23.44 7.20
N LYS A 217 5.75 -22.96 6.01
CA LYS A 217 6.61 -22.98 4.83
C LYS A 217 7.73 -21.96 4.99
N ALA A 218 7.42 -20.77 5.51
CA ALA A 218 8.41 -19.73 5.80
C ALA A 218 9.42 -20.20 6.86
N GLU A 219 8.95 -20.75 7.97
CA GLU A 219 9.81 -21.27 9.04
C GLU A 219 10.75 -22.38 8.52
N LYS A 220 10.19 -23.39 7.84
CA LYS A 220 11.00 -24.48 7.28
C LYS A 220 12.03 -23.98 6.26
N LEU A 221 11.59 -23.15 5.31
CA LEU A 221 12.42 -22.78 4.17
C LEU A 221 13.37 -21.62 4.51
N MET A 222 12.85 -20.51 5.03
CA MET A 222 13.60 -19.28 5.30
C MET A 222 14.45 -19.39 6.55
N CYS A 223 13.95 -19.99 7.62
CA CYS A 223 14.68 -20.01 8.90
C CYS A 223 15.67 -21.18 8.96
N HIS A 224 15.29 -22.36 8.47
CA HIS A 224 16.08 -23.59 8.69
C HIS A 224 16.88 -24.09 7.48
N GLN A 225 16.40 -23.90 6.25
CA GLN A 225 17.02 -24.51 5.07
C GLN A 225 17.86 -23.53 4.24
N GLU A 226 17.32 -22.34 3.97
CA GLU A 226 17.84 -21.41 2.95
C GLU A 226 18.04 -20.00 3.54
N SER A 227 18.40 -19.89 4.83
CA SER A 227 18.52 -18.60 5.53
C SER A 227 19.46 -17.61 4.83
N VAL A 228 20.62 -18.10 4.38
CA VAL A 228 21.59 -17.32 3.62
C VAL A 228 21.03 -16.77 2.31
N PHE A 229 20.29 -17.61 1.58
CA PHE A 229 19.62 -17.21 0.35
C PHE A 229 18.55 -16.15 0.65
N PHE A 230 17.75 -16.34 1.70
CA PHE A 230 16.69 -15.40 2.05
C PHE A 230 17.18 -14.06 2.57
N PHE A 231 18.35 -13.99 3.22
CA PHE A 231 18.98 -12.72 3.53
C PHE A 231 19.20 -11.87 2.27
N ARG A 232 19.76 -12.48 1.21
CA ARG A 232 20.00 -11.80 -0.08
C ARG A 232 18.69 -11.51 -0.81
N TYR A 233 17.78 -12.48 -0.82
CA TYR A 233 16.46 -12.31 -1.42
C TYR A 233 15.75 -11.09 -0.81
N HIS A 234 15.76 -10.95 0.52
CA HIS A 234 15.10 -9.83 1.21
C HIS A 234 15.86 -8.49 1.14
N GLN A 235 17.04 -8.42 0.53
CA GLN A 235 17.67 -7.16 0.17
C GLN A 235 17.04 -6.55 -1.09
N ILE A 236 16.53 -7.38 -1.99
CA ILE A 236 16.01 -6.96 -3.31
C ILE A 236 14.48 -7.13 -3.42
N GLN A 237 13.91 -8.17 -2.81
CA GLN A 237 12.50 -8.54 -2.95
C GLN A 237 11.76 -8.63 -1.61
N PHE A 238 10.44 -8.46 -1.69
CA PHE A 238 9.56 -8.63 -0.54
C PHE A 238 9.07 -10.08 -0.41
N SER A 239 9.01 -10.55 0.84
CA SER A 239 8.21 -11.70 1.22
C SER A 239 7.09 -11.28 2.16
N ARG A 240 5.90 -11.83 1.95
CA ARG A 240 4.78 -11.77 2.91
C ARG A 240 4.58 -13.11 3.58
N VAL A 241 4.81 -13.17 4.89
CA VAL A 241 4.50 -14.34 5.72
C VAL A 241 3.17 -14.12 6.41
N PHE A 242 2.32 -15.14 6.47
CA PHE A 242 1.00 -15.05 7.09
C PHE A 242 0.64 -16.30 7.91
N PRO A 243 -0.27 -16.18 8.90
CA PRO A 243 -0.64 -17.28 9.77
C PRO A 243 -1.24 -18.45 8.98
N LYS A 244 -0.97 -19.69 9.41
CA LYS A 244 -1.56 -20.87 8.75
C LYS A 244 -3.08 -20.92 8.93
N GLY A 245 -3.79 -21.49 7.97
CA GLY A 245 -5.26 -21.59 7.97
C GLY A 245 -5.85 -22.35 9.16
N GLN A 246 -5.09 -23.20 9.86
CA GLN A 246 -5.55 -23.91 11.06
C GLN A 246 -5.73 -22.99 12.28
N ARG A 247 -5.20 -21.76 12.26
CA ARG A 247 -5.36 -20.77 13.33
C ARG A 247 -6.72 -20.06 13.22
N ILE A 248 -7.78 -20.85 13.30
CA ILE A 248 -9.17 -20.36 13.25
C ILE A 248 -9.51 -19.46 14.44
N ASP A 249 -8.77 -19.61 15.55
CA ASP A 249 -8.82 -18.77 16.74
C ASP A 249 -8.11 -17.42 16.55
N SER A 250 -7.57 -17.15 15.37
CA SER A 250 -6.75 -15.97 15.06
C SER A 250 -5.49 -15.85 15.92
N SER A 251 -4.99 -16.93 16.52
CA SER A 251 -3.70 -16.91 17.19
C SER A 251 -2.57 -16.51 16.23
N ASN A 252 -1.46 -15.97 16.74
CA ASN A 252 -0.31 -15.62 15.93
C ASN A 252 0.86 -16.60 16.08
N TYR A 253 1.70 -16.64 15.05
CA TYR A 253 3.05 -17.20 15.12
C TYR A 253 4.04 -16.16 15.68
N SER A 254 5.26 -16.59 16.03
CA SER A 254 6.31 -15.65 16.46
C SER A 254 6.90 -14.91 15.26
N PRO A 255 6.80 -13.58 15.17
CA PRO A 255 7.33 -12.82 14.03
C PRO A 255 8.85 -12.69 14.05
N ILE A 256 9.50 -12.97 15.20
CA ILE A 256 10.93 -12.73 15.40
C ILE A 256 11.79 -13.57 14.45
N ALA A 257 11.52 -14.88 14.36
CA ALA A 257 12.27 -15.77 13.47
C ALA A 257 12.17 -15.29 12.01
N ILE A 258 10.99 -14.82 11.60
CA ILE A 258 10.75 -14.29 10.26
C ILE A 258 11.54 -12.99 10.03
N TRP A 259 11.50 -12.03 10.95
CA TRP A 259 12.29 -10.80 10.86
C TRP A 259 13.80 -11.08 10.85
N ASN A 260 14.26 -12.10 11.58
CA ASN A 260 15.67 -12.49 11.62
C ASN A 260 16.19 -13.01 10.27
N THR A 261 15.32 -13.36 9.32
CA THR A 261 15.69 -13.70 7.93
C THR A 261 15.72 -12.49 6.99
N GLY A 262 15.43 -11.28 7.51
CA GLY A 262 15.26 -10.06 6.72
C GLY A 262 13.86 -9.87 6.12
N CYS A 263 12.94 -10.83 6.33
CA CYS A 263 11.57 -10.72 5.82
C CYS A 263 10.85 -9.51 6.44
N GLN A 264 10.20 -8.73 5.59
CA GLN A 264 9.67 -7.41 5.91
C GLN A 264 8.20 -7.49 6.33
N MET A 265 7.39 -8.27 5.61
CA MET A 265 5.94 -8.35 5.82
C MET A 265 5.56 -9.60 6.61
N ALA A 266 5.89 -9.63 7.90
CA ALA A 266 5.38 -10.65 8.83
C ALA A 266 3.96 -10.27 9.27
N ALA A 267 2.94 -10.75 8.54
CA ALA A 267 1.55 -10.42 8.79
C ALA A 267 1.01 -11.17 10.02
N LEU A 268 0.42 -10.42 10.95
CA LEU A 268 -0.19 -10.94 12.17
C LEU A 268 -1.68 -10.56 12.23
N ASN A 269 -2.44 -11.30 13.02
CA ASN A 269 -3.81 -11.01 13.39
C ASN A 269 -3.81 -9.91 14.46
N TYR A 270 -4.03 -8.66 14.05
CA TYR A 270 -3.97 -7.48 14.92
C TYR A 270 -5.03 -7.47 16.03
N GLN A 271 -6.15 -8.19 15.82
CA GLN A 271 -7.22 -8.33 16.79
C GLN A 271 -6.86 -9.22 17.99
N SER A 272 -5.74 -9.94 17.95
CA SER A 272 -5.36 -10.91 18.98
C SER A 272 -4.42 -10.31 20.02
N PRO A 273 -4.78 -10.27 21.32
CA PRO A 273 -3.97 -9.68 22.39
C PRO A 273 -2.84 -10.60 22.88
N ASP A 274 -2.08 -11.16 21.94
CA ASP A 274 -1.05 -12.15 22.23
C ASP A 274 0.37 -11.56 22.25
N LYS A 275 1.32 -12.40 22.66
CA LYS A 275 2.73 -12.03 22.75
C LYS A 275 3.30 -11.54 21.41
N ALA A 276 2.90 -12.15 20.29
CA ALA A 276 3.40 -11.80 18.97
C ALA A 276 2.97 -10.38 18.59
N MET A 277 1.71 -10.01 18.84
CA MET A 277 1.23 -8.65 18.62
C MET A 277 1.92 -7.64 19.54
N GLN A 278 2.20 -8.00 20.79
CA GLN A 278 2.93 -7.13 21.71
C GLN A 278 4.39 -6.88 21.27
N LEU A 279 5.06 -7.91 20.71
CA LEU A 279 6.37 -7.78 20.08
C LEU A 279 6.33 -6.90 18.82
N ASN A 280 5.29 -7.07 17.98
CA ASN A 280 5.07 -6.25 16.79
C ASN A 280 4.89 -4.77 17.15
N GLN A 281 4.01 -4.47 18.10
CA GLN A 281 3.81 -3.11 18.60
C GLN A 281 5.10 -2.54 19.21
N ALA A 282 5.91 -3.34 19.89
CA ALA A 282 7.20 -2.90 20.42
C ALA A 282 8.22 -2.56 19.33
N LYS A 283 8.35 -3.42 18.30
CA LYS A 283 9.27 -3.20 17.17
C LYS A 283 8.92 -1.91 16.43
N PHE A 284 7.65 -1.73 16.07
CA PHE A 284 7.21 -0.62 15.23
C PHE A 284 7.00 0.69 15.97
N ARG A 285 7.21 0.74 17.29
CA ARG A 285 7.41 2.03 18.01
C ARG A 285 8.73 2.70 17.68
N LEU A 286 9.71 1.94 17.20
CA LEU A 286 10.93 2.53 16.62
C LEU A 286 10.54 3.44 15.46
N ASN A 287 11.45 4.36 15.13
CA ASN A 287 11.25 5.30 14.02
C ASN A 287 9.92 6.09 14.14
N GLY A 288 9.59 6.51 15.36
CA GLY A 288 8.42 7.35 15.63
C GLY A 288 7.07 6.67 15.41
N GLY A 289 6.99 5.35 15.33
CA GLY A 289 5.69 4.68 15.18
C GLY A 289 5.17 4.60 13.74
N CYS A 290 5.98 4.91 12.73
CA CYS A 290 5.50 5.11 11.36
C CYS A 290 5.14 3.82 10.60
N GLY A 291 5.36 2.65 11.19
CA GLY A 291 5.13 1.35 10.55
C GLY A 291 6.31 0.83 9.71
N TYR A 292 7.40 1.59 9.59
CA TYR A 292 8.62 1.18 8.88
C TYR A 292 9.85 1.34 9.78
N VAL A 293 10.59 0.24 9.95
CA VAL A 293 11.83 0.21 10.71
C VAL A 293 12.94 -0.31 9.80
N LEU A 294 14.01 0.48 9.66
CA LEU A 294 15.16 0.08 8.86
C LEU A 294 15.77 -1.21 9.45
N LYS A 295 16.11 -2.16 8.58
CA LYS A 295 16.81 -3.38 9.00
C LYS A 295 18.22 -3.03 9.49
N PRO A 296 18.81 -3.82 10.40
CA PRO A 296 20.20 -3.65 10.78
C PRO A 296 21.14 -3.70 9.57
N ASP A 297 22.24 -2.94 9.60
CA ASP A 297 23.17 -2.78 8.47
C ASP A 297 23.71 -4.12 7.94
N TYR A 298 23.97 -5.09 8.82
CA TYR A 298 24.43 -6.42 8.41
C TYR A 298 23.39 -7.20 7.58
N MET A 299 22.10 -6.87 7.67
CA MET A 299 21.06 -7.45 6.82
C MET A 299 20.98 -6.77 5.44
N LEU A 300 21.68 -5.66 5.27
CA LEU A 300 21.76 -4.85 4.05
C LEU A 300 23.12 -4.97 3.36
N ASP A 301 24.10 -5.64 3.98
CA ASP A 301 25.42 -5.85 3.41
C ASP A 301 25.35 -6.77 2.19
N GLU A 302 25.72 -6.21 1.03
CA GLU A 302 25.79 -6.91 -0.26
C GLU A 302 27.11 -7.69 -0.42
N SER A 303 28.07 -7.50 0.50
CA SER A 303 29.31 -8.25 0.47
C SER A 303 29.01 -9.72 0.80
N ASP A 304 29.37 -10.63 -0.11
CA ASP A 304 29.19 -12.09 0.01
C ASP A 304 29.77 -12.73 1.29
N LYS A 305 30.46 -11.92 2.09
CA LYS A 305 30.85 -12.21 3.46
C LYS A 305 29.58 -12.20 4.31
N LEU A 306 28.85 -13.32 4.33
CA LEU A 306 28.19 -13.75 5.56
C LEU A 306 29.29 -14.01 6.60
N SER A 307 29.94 -12.92 7.03
CA SER A 307 30.96 -13.00 8.04
C SER A 307 30.22 -13.41 9.29
N THR A 308 30.62 -14.52 9.87
CA THR A 308 30.19 -15.00 11.18
C THR A 308 30.43 -13.99 12.33
N ASN A 309 30.87 -12.77 12.02
CA ASN A 309 31.16 -11.64 12.90
C ASN A 309 30.13 -10.50 12.76
N TRP A 310 28.84 -10.79 12.57
CA TRP A 310 27.78 -9.76 12.65
C TRP A 310 27.57 -9.22 14.07
N MET A 311 28.19 -9.84 15.08
CA MET A 311 28.20 -9.41 16.48
C MET A 311 29.31 -8.37 16.69
N GLU A 312 29.15 -7.17 16.14
CA GLU A 312 30.10 -6.07 16.38
C GLU A 312 30.02 -5.54 17.82
N GLU A 313 28.85 -5.69 18.43
CA GLU A 313 28.54 -5.22 19.78
C GLU A 313 27.71 -6.27 20.52
N THR A 314 28.20 -6.71 21.69
CA THR A 314 27.40 -7.46 22.65
C THR A 314 27.10 -6.58 23.86
N LEU A 315 25.94 -6.78 24.49
CA LEU A 315 25.52 -6.00 25.66
C LEU A 315 25.36 -6.90 26.88
N SER A 316 26.01 -6.50 27.97
CA SER A 316 25.71 -7.00 29.30
C SER A 316 24.71 -6.05 29.97
N ILE A 317 23.52 -6.57 30.25
CA ILE A 317 22.39 -5.79 30.77
C ILE A 317 22.03 -6.31 32.16
N THR A 318 22.22 -5.46 33.17
CA THR A 318 21.79 -5.72 34.54
C THR A 318 20.52 -4.94 34.83
N ILE A 319 19.47 -5.63 35.30
CA ILE A 319 18.17 -5.04 35.62
C ILE A 319 17.82 -5.38 37.06
N CYS A 320 17.66 -4.34 37.88
CA CYS A 320 17.06 -4.47 39.19
C CYS A 320 15.58 -4.07 39.12
N ILE A 321 14.67 -5.03 39.34
CA ILE A 321 13.24 -4.78 39.53
C ILE A 321 13.05 -4.34 40.98
N ILE A 322 12.84 -3.04 41.17
CA ILE A 322 12.78 -2.43 42.51
C ILE A 322 11.38 -2.59 43.07
N ALA A 323 10.38 -2.02 42.39
CA ALA A 323 9.02 -1.91 42.91
C ALA A 323 7.99 -1.78 41.78
N GLY A 324 6.71 -1.94 42.12
CA GLY A 324 5.57 -1.67 41.26
C GLY A 324 4.65 -0.64 41.87
N ARG A 325 3.84 0.02 41.06
CA ARG A 325 2.70 0.83 41.51
C ARG A 325 1.45 0.48 40.70
N HIS A 326 0.30 0.39 41.36
CA HIS A 326 -1.00 0.08 40.74
C HIS A 326 -0.95 -1.17 39.84
N VAL A 327 -0.29 -2.23 40.31
CA VAL A 327 -0.10 -3.50 39.59
C VAL A 327 -1.05 -4.60 40.09
N GLY A 328 -2.19 -4.22 40.67
CA GLY A 328 -3.25 -5.15 41.07
C GLY A 328 -4.27 -5.33 39.97
N ARG A 329 -4.95 -6.49 39.95
CA ARG A 329 -6.05 -6.73 39.00
C ARG A 329 -7.31 -5.94 39.40
N PRO A 330 -7.89 -5.13 38.51
CA PRO A 330 -9.20 -4.53 38.77
C PRO A 330 -10.29 -5.62 38.75
N GLY A 331 -11.16 -5.65 39.76
CA GLY A 331 -12.41 -6.40 39.74
C GLY A 331 -12.42 -7.82 40.33
N ARG A 332 -11.37 -8.29 41.02
CA ARG A 332 -11.39 -9.56 41.77
C ARG A 332 -11.60 -9.29 43.27
N ASN A 333 -12.42 -10.10 43.94
CA ASN A 333 -12.51 -10.12 45.41
C ASN A 333 -11.23 -10.75 45.97
N GLY A 334 -10.19 -9.94 46.18
CA GLY A 334 -8.91 -10.38 46.72
C GLY A 334 -7.81 -9.38 46.39
N ILE A 335 -6.77 -9.35 47.23
CA ILE A 335 -5.58 -8.54 46.96
C ILE A 335 -4.66 -9.37 46.05
N SER A 336 -4.12 -8.76 44.98
CA SER A 336 -3.21 -9.47 44.08
C SER A 336 -1.89 -9.80 44.77
N ASN A 337 -1.31 -10.94 44.36
CA ASN A 337 0.02 -11.41 44.72
C ASN A 337 0.96 -11.24 43.52
N PRO A 338 1.49 -10.03 43.24
CA PRO A 338 2.19 -9.80 42.00
C PRO A 338 3.61 -10.36 42.00
N PHE A 339 4.03 -10.84 40.84
CA PHE A 339 5.43 -11.11 40.49
C PHE A 339 5.73 -10.63 39.06
N VAL A 340 7.00 -10.40 38.77
CA VAL A 340 7.47 -9.90 37.48
C VAL A 340 8.30 -10.97 36.79
N ILE A 341 7.99 -11.20 35.52
CA ILE A 341 8.78 -12.01 34.60
C ILE A 341 9.52 -11.07 33.66
N VAL A 342 10.83 -11.24 33.54
CA VAL A 342 11.67 -10.57 32.56
C VAL A 342 12.11 -11.60 31.52
N GLU A 343 11.73 -11.37 30.27
CA GLU A 343 12.01 -12.27 29.14
C GLU A 343 12.82 -11.55 28.06
N VAL A 344 13.80 -12.24 27.48
CA VAL A 344 14.56 -11.76 26.32
C VAL A 344 14.21 -12.60 25.09
N TYR A 345 14.01 -11.90 23.97
CA TYR A 345 13.76 -12.50 22.67
C TYR A 345 14.60 -11.81 21.60
N GLY A 346 15.01 -12.51 20.55
CA GLY A 346 15.83 -11.94 19.48
C GLY A 346 16.31 -13.02 18.51
N ALA A 347 17.61 -13.05 18.26
CA ALA A 347 18.21 -14.21 17.59
C ALA A 347 18.00 -15.50 18.42
N GLU A 348 18.14 -16.67 17.79
CA GLU A 348 17.91 -17.96 18.45
C GLU A 348 18.80 -18.14 19.69
N TYR A 349 20.06 -17.69 19.62
CA TYR A 349 21.02 -17.76 20.73
C TYR A 349 20.77 -16.75 21.86
N ASP A 350 20.00 -15.68 21.62
CA ASP A 350 19.63 -14.68 22.66
C ASP A 350 18.24 -14.97 23.25
N SER A 351 17.45 -15.82 22.60
CA SER A 351 16.04 -16.04 22.92
C SER A 351 15.86 -17.09 24.02
N GLY A 352 14.83 -16.92 24.83
CA GLY A 352 14.41 -17.92 25.82
C GLY A 352 15.00 -17.71 27.22
N LEU A 353 15.80 -16.67 27.41
CA LEU A 353 16.19 -16.22 28.75
C LEU A 353 14.95 -15.67 29.46
N LYS A 354 14.61 -16.27 30.60
CA LYS A 354 13.46 -15.91 31.42
C LYS A 354 13.85 -15.93 32.88
N LEU A 355 13.65 -14.80 33.56
CA LEU A 355 13.89 -14.66 34.99
C LEU A 355 12.63 -14.14 35.67
N ASN A 356 12.29 -14.75 36.80
CA ASN A 356 11.11 -14.40 37.58
C ASN A 356 11.58 -13.81 38.91
N THR A 357 10.93 -12.73 39.36
CA THR A 357 11.05 -12.30 40.75
C THR A 357 10.26 -13.24 41.65
N ARG A 358 10.46 -13.13 42.97
CA ARG A 358 9.53 -13.73 43.94
C ARG A 358 8.13 -13.11 43.83
N THR A 359 7.14 -13.85 44.29
CA THR A 359 5.78 -13.36 44.52
C THR A 359 5.75 -12.49 45.77
N ILE A 360 5.13 -11.31 45.69
CA ILE A 360 4.82 -10.48 46.86
C ILE A 360 3.37 -10.75 47.25
N PRO A 361 3.10 -11.30 48.45
CA PRO A 361 1.74 -11.60 48.88
C PRO A 361 0.96 -10.33 49.20
N ASP A 362 -0.33 -10.34 48.84
CA ASP A 362 -1.35 -9.36 49.22
C ASP A 362 -0.91 -7.89 49.04
N ASN A 363 -0.20 -7.58 47.95
CA ASN A 363 0.20 -6.22 47.64
C ASN A 363 0.27 -5.92 46.13
N GLY A 364 -0.89 -5.62 45.54
CA GLY A 364 -0.96 -5.07 44.18
C GLY A 364 -0.76 -3.55 44.07
N PHE A 365 -0.75 -2.81 45.18
CA PHE A 365 -0.73 -1.34 45.14
C PHE A 365 0.68 -0.77 45.02
N ASN A 366 1.62 -1.27 45.83
CA ASN A 366 3.00 -0.78 45.89
C ASN A 366 4.02 -1.89 46.27
N PRO A 367 4.04 -3.06 45.60
CA PRO A 367 4.97 -4.14 45.90
C PRO A 367 6.43 -3.73 45.70
N ILE A 368 7.33 -4.31 46.51
CA ILE A 368 8.78 -4.10 46.43
C ILE A 368 9.47 -5.46 46.32
N TRP A 369 10.18 -5.67 45.20
CA TRP A 369 10.94 -6.90 44.94
C TRP A 369 12.41 -6.73 45.30
N ASN A 370 13.06 -5.68 44.80
CA ASN A 370 14.51 -5.44 44.90
C ASN A 370 15.35 -6.64 44.42
N GLU A 371 14.97 -7.22 43.27
CA GLU A 371 15.65 -8.37 42.69
C GLU A 371 16.39 -7.99 41.41
N THR A 372 17.62 -8.50 41.27
CA THR A 372 18.49 -8.18 40.15
C THR A 372 18.64 -9.39 39.23
N SER A 373 18.63 -9.12 37.93
CA SER A 373 18.78 -10.08 36.85
C SER A 373 19.83 -9.56 35.87
N GLU A 374 20.63 -10.46 35.32
CA GLU A 374 21.69 -10.13 34.36
C GLU A 374 21.48 -10.93 33.07
N PHE A 375 21.67 -10.26 31.93
CA PHE A 375 21.48 -10.82 30.60
C PHE A 375 22.66 -10.44 29.72
N GLU A 376 23.22 -11.43 29.03
CA GLU A 376 24.19 -11.21 27.95
C GLU A 376 23.46 -11.29 26.62
N ILE A 377 23.50 -10.22 25.84
CA ILE A 377 22.82 -10.10 24.55
C ILE A 377 23.87 -10.04 23.46
N ALA A 378 23.93 -11.08 22.63
CA ALA A 378 24.92 -11.21 21.59
C ALA A 378 24.54 -10.43 20.31
N ASN A 379 23.25 -10.25 20.02
CA ASN A 379 22.78 -9.41 18.92
C ASN A 379 21.70 -8.40 19.38
N PRO A 380 22.13 -7.25 19.92
CA PRO A 380 21.24 -6.21 20.40
C PRO A 380 20.28 -5.65 19.35
N ALA A 381 20.70 -5.62 18.08
CA ALA A 381 19.98 -4.95 16.98
C ALA A 381 18.62 -5.57 16.67
N VAL A 382 18.43 -6.87 16.98
CA VAL A 382 17.16 -7.59 16.79
C VAL A 382 16.55 -8.10 18.10
N ALA A 383 17.17 -7.78 19.23
CA ALA A 383 16.72 -8.25 20.53
C ALA A 383 15.64 -7.33 21.15
N PHE A 384 14.80 -7.94 21.96
CA PHE A 384 13.71 -7.35 22.71
C PHE A 384 13.80 -7.80 24.16
N ILE A 385 13.43 -6.91 25.06
CA ILE A 385 13.13 -7.25 26.44
C ILE A 385 11.65 -7.05 26.72
N ARG A 386 11.10 -7.96 27.51
CA ARG A 386 9.70 -7.99 27.85
C ARG A 386 9.55 -8.18 29.35
N PHE A 387 8.84 -7.26 29.97
CA PHE A 387 8.44 -7.29 31.37
C PHE A 387 6.98 -7.71 31.42
N VAL A 388 6.65 -8.76 32.15
CA VAL A 388 5.27 -9.24 32.35
C VAL A 388 4.98 -9.27 33.82
N VAL A 389 3.95 -8.57 34.25
CA VAL A 389 3.44 -8.65 35.62
C VAL A 389 2.29 -9.63 35.65
N ASN A 390 2.38 -10.61 36.54
CA ASN A 390 1.34 -11.60 36.77
C ASN A 390 0.91 -11.56 38.24
N ASP A 391 -0.32 -11.97 38.48
CA ASP A 391 -0.88 -12.30 39.77
C ASP A 391 -0.69 -13.81 39.99
N GLU A 392 -0.23 -14.24 41.16
CA GLU A 392 -0.25 -15.65 41.54
C GLU A 392 -1.53 -15.93 42.35
N ASP A 393 -2.39 -16.81 41.84
CA ASP A 393 -3.61 -17.15 42.57
C ASP A 393 -3.41 -18.22 43.65
N MET A 394 -4.48 -18.53 44.39
CA MET A 394 -4.45 -19.50 45.49
C MET A 394 -4.08 -20.93 45.08
N PHE A 395 -4.12 -21.25 43.78
CA PHE A 395 -3.74 -22.54 43.23
C PHE A 395 -2.32 -22.53 42.62
N GLY A 396 -1.65 -21.38 42.66
CA GLY A 396 -0.34 -21.17 42.04
C GLY A 396 -0.42 -20.85 40.54
N ASP A 397 -1.60 -20.58 40.00
CA ASP A 397 -1.76 -20.27 38.58
C ASP A 397 -1.41 -18.80 38.31
N SER A 398 -0.52 -18.62 37.33
CA SER A 398 -0.06 -17.31 36.86
C SER A 398 -1.13 -16.62 36.02
N ASN A 399 -1.43 -15.39 36.42
CA ASN A 399 -2.57 -14.65 35.94
C ASN A 399 -2.11 -13.28 35.42
N PHE A 400 -2.06 -13.09 34.09
CA PHE A 400 -1.61 -11.85 33.45
C PHE A 400 -2.27 -10.57 33.99
N ILE A 401 -1.47 -9.55 34.31
CA ILE A 401 -1.93 -8.21 34.72
C ILE A 401 -1.60 -7.20 33.63
N GLY A 402 -0.34 -7.15 33.21
CA GLY A 402 0.15 -6.21 32.23
C GLY A 402 1.55 -6.51 31.75
N GLN A 403 1.99 -5.82 30.71
CA GLN A 403 3.31 -5.98 30.12
C GLN A 403 3.95 -4.65 29.70
N GLY A 404 5.27 -4.64 29.60
CA GLY A 404 6.04 -3.65 28.86
C GLY A 404 7.06 -4.35 27.98
N THR A 405 6.99 -4.17 26.67
CA THR A 405 7.90 -4.80 25.69
C THR A 405 8.65 -3.72 24.92
N TYR A 406 9.97 -3.84 24.82
CA TYR A 406 10.86 -2.82 24.25
C TYR A 406 12.00 -3.47 23.45
N PRO A 407 12.35 -2.94 22.26
CA PRO A 407 13.61 -3.27 21.61
C PRO A 407 14.80 -2.92 22.51
N ILE A 408 15.80 -3.79 22.61
CA ILE A 408 16.98 -3.58 23.48
C ILE A 408 17.69 -2.26 23.17
N ILE A 409 17.85 -1.94 21.88
CA ILE A 409 18.46 -0.69 21.40
C ILE A 409 17.74 0.60 21.86
N SER A 410 16.51 0.49 22.35
CA SER A 410 15.73 1.64 22.84
C SER A 410 15.82 1.86 24.36
N LEU A 411 16.49 0.96 25.08
CA LEU A 411 16.61 1.04 26.53
C LEU A 411 17.55 2.18 26.96
N ARG A 412 17.28 2.73 28.14
CA ARG A 412 18.09 3.78 28.77
C ARG A 412 18.51 3.34 30.16
N SER A 413 19.78 3.51 30.50
CA SER A 413 20.32 3.18 31.83
C SER A 413 19.83 4.11 32.95
N GLY A 414 20.12 3.73 34.19
CA GLY A 414 19.73 4.42 35.42
C GLY A 414 18.36 3.99 35.95
N TYR A 415 17.80 4.80 36.86
CA TYR A 415 16.44 4.61 37.36
C TYR A 415 15.42 4.95 36.28
N ARG A 416 14.54 4.01 35.95
CA ARG A 416 13.50 4.15 34.92
C ARG A 416 12.16 3.65 35.44
N SER A 417 11.11 4.20 34.87
CA SER A 417 9.75 3.69 35.04
C SER A 417 9.33 3.00 33.76
N ILE A 418 8.73 1.81 33.88
CA ILE A 418 8.09 1.11 32.76
C ILE A 418 6.58 1.19 32.96
N PRO A 419 5.88 2.05 32.19
CA PRO A 419 4.43 2.03 32.12
C PRO A 419 3.96 0.66 31.62
N LEU A 420 2.96 0.10 32.30
CA LEU A 420 2.39 -1.19 31.93
C LEU A 420 1.25 -1.00 30.93
N LYS A 421 1.12 -1.99 30.07
CA LYS A 421 0.09 -2.10 29.05
C LYS A 421 -0.71 -3.38 29.21
N ASN A 422 -1.96 -3.37 28.79
CA ASN A 422 -2.82 -4.55 28.79
C ASN A 422 -2.44 -5.53 27.66
N GLY A 423 -3.23 -6.59 27.49
CA GLY A 423 -3.02 -7.60 26.44
C GLY A 423 -3.03 -7.02 25.01
N TYR A 424 -3.77 -5.95 24.77
CA TYR A 424 -3.87 -5.25 23.49
C TYR A 424 -2.78 -4.18 23.28
N SER A 425 -1.81 -4.07 24.20
CA SER A 425 -0.78 -3.03 24.22
C SER A 425 -1.30 -1.61 24.47
N GLU A 426 -2.49 -1.46 25.04
CA GLU A 426 -3.05 -0.19 25.49
C GLU A 426 -2.55 0.15 26.89
N ASP A 427 -2.37 1.43 27.19
CA ASP A 427 -1.81 1.87 28.48
C ASP A 427 -2.76 1.57 29.64
N ILE A 428 -2.23 0.99 30.71
CA ILE A 428 -2.96 0.83 31.96
C ILE A 428 -2.70 2.07 32.82
N PRO A 429 -3.73 2.87 33.15
CA PRO A 429 -3.54 4.10 33.90
C PRO A 429 -2.78 3.88 35.21
N LEU A 430 -1.76 4.71 35.46
CA LEU A 430 -0.90 4.73 36.66
C LEU A 430 -0.02 3.48 36.89
N ALA A 431 -0.35 2.34 36.29
CA ALA A 431 0.37 1.09 36.48
C ALA A 431 1.77 1.15 35.89
N SER A 432 2.79 0.94 36.73
CA SER A 432 4.17 0.92 36.25
C SER A 432 5.12 0.18 37.18
N LEU A 433 6.23 -0.30 36.63
CA LEU A 433 7.38 -0.78 37.38
C LEU A 433 8.41 0.33 37.56
N LEU A 434 9.13 0.30 38.68
CA LEU A 434 10.35 1.04 38.94
C LEU A 434 11.53 0.06 38.88
N LEU A 435 12.57 0.46 38.16
CA LEU A 435 13.75 -0.37 37.92
C LEU A 435 15.00 0.47 37.81
N HIS A 436 16.14 -0.17 38.05
CA HIS A 436 17.46 0.36 37.74
C HIS A 436 18.09 -0.50 36.64
N ILE A 437 18.45 0.12 35.52
CA ILE A 437 19.08 -0.57 34.37
C ILE A 437 20.54 -0.14 34.28
N THR A 438 21.45 -1.10 34.21
CA THR A 438 22.85 -0.88 33.82
C THR A 438 23.08 -1.58 32.48
N ILE A 439 23.66 -0.87 31.52
CA ILE A 439 24.01 -1.43 30.20
C ILE A 439 25.52 -1.24 30.05
N ARG A 440 26.24 -2.33 29.75
CA ARG A 440 27.66 -2.30 29.41
C ARG A 440 27.83 -2.87 28.02
N SER A 441 28.50 -2.11 27.17
CA SER A 441 28.80 -2.52 25.80
C SER A 441 30.18 -3.16 25.74
N ASN A 442 30.24 -4.36 25.16
CA ASN A 442 31.46 -5.09 24.90
C ASN A 442 31.68 -5.10 23.39
N THR A 443 32.30 -4.04 22.87
CA THR A 443 32.73 -3.99 21.46
C THR A 443 33.92 -4.91 21.27
N VAL A 444 33.82 -5.89 20.36
CA VAL A 444 34.99 -6.65 19.93
C VAL A 444 35.84 -5.72 19.08
N SER A 445 36.95 -5.23 19.63
CA SER A 445 37.82 -4.25 18.98
C SER A 445 38.31 -4.76 17.62
N LYS A 446 37.77 -4.22 16.52
CA LYS A 446 38.45 -4.26 15.22
C LYS A 446 39.58 -3.23 15.27
N THR A 447 40.81 -3.70 15.27
CA THR A 447 41.97 -2.84 14.95
C THR A 447 41.76 -2.24 13.55
N ASN A 448 41.74 -0.91 13.49
CA ASN A 448 41.88 -0.02 12.33
C ASN A 448 40.82 -0.09 11.21
N ASN A 449 39.90 0.88 11.18
CA ASN A 449 40.05 2.08 10.34
C ASN A 449 38.90 3.06 10.56
N ASN A 450 39.27 4.34 10.68
CA ASN A 450 38.44 5.53 10.85
C ASN A 450 37.09 5.47 10.11
N PHE A 451 35.97 5.71 10.81
CA PHE A 451 34.94 6.67 10.35
C PHE A 451 34.17 7.23 11.54
N PHE A 452 34.07 8.56 11.55
CA PHE A 452 33.51 9.42 12.58
C PHE A 452 32.02 9.17 12.83
N PHE A 453 31.63 9.18 14.10
CA PHE A 453 30.26 9.49 14.55
C PHE A 453 29.81 10.83 13.94
N LYS A 454 28.72 10.81 13.16
CA LYS A 454 27.87 11.99 12.99
C LYS A 454 26.67 11.85 13.92
N SER A 455 26.68 12.63 15.00
CA SER A 455 25.48 12.96 15.73
C SER A 455 24.52 13.72 14.81
N LEU A 456 23.28 13.28 14.71
CA LEU A 456 22.20 14.13 14.23
C LEU A 456 21.44 14.64 15.46
N SER A 457 21.48 15.96 15.60
CA SER A 457 20.64 16.82 16.41
C SER A 457 19.16 16.70 16.04
#